data_AF-A0A6I3UZX9-F1
#
_entry.id   AF-A0A6I3UZX9-F1
#
_cell.length_a   1.000
_cell.length_b   1.000
_cell.length_c   1.000
_cell.angle_alpha   90.00
_cell.angle_beta   90.00
_cell.angle_gamma   90.00
#
_symmetry.space_group_name_H-M   'P 1'
#
loop_
_entity.id
_entity.type
_entity.pdbx_description
1 polymer ?
#
loop_
_entity_poly.entity_id
_entity_poly.type
_entity_poly.pdbx_seq_one_letter_code
_entity_poly.pdbx_strand_id
1 'polypeptide(L)'
;PSGGAGIMADLKSFQARNVYGMAVVTSLVAQNTRGVQLIEHVSPQMLKAQLDSVFSDIPPQAVKTGMLATIEIMEIIQPYLKKLDCPYVLDPVMVATSGDTLIDTRAR
;
A
#
# COMPACT_ATOMS: atom_id res chain seq x y z
N PRO A 1 9.97 8.04 1.18
CA PRO A 1 11.26 8.33 1.86
C PRO A 1 11.17 9.45 2.91
N SER A 2 10.61 10.61 2.57
CA SER A 2 10.43 11.73 3.54
C SER A 2 9.52 11.42 4.73
N GLY A 3 8.78 10.31 4.71
CA GLY A 3 7.99 9.83 5.85
C GLY A 3 6.67 10.55 6.09
N GLY A 4 6.24 11.45 5.19
CA GLY A 4 4.97 12.19 5.31
C GLY A 4 3.77 11.55 4.59
N ALA A 5 3.98 10.50 3.80
CA ALA A 5 2.93 9.83 3.02
C ALA A 5 3.19 8.31 2.91
N GLY A 6 2.27 7.60 2.26
CA GLY A 6 2.34 6.16 2.04
C GLY A 6 2.41 5.36 3.34
N ILE A 7 3.03 4.18 3.28
CA ILE A 7 3.14 3.24 4.40
C ILE A 7 3.72 3.91 5.66
N MET A 8 4.67 4.82 5.52
CA MET A 8 5.27 5.49 6.70
C MET A 8 4.26 6.38 7.43
N ALA A 9 3.36 7.07 6.71
CA ALA A 9 2.30 7.86 7.34
C ALA A 9 1.23 6.95 7.95
N ASP A 10 0.91 5.84 7.28
CA ASP A 10 -0.03 4.84 7.78
C ASP A 10 0.47 4.22 9.10
N LEU A 11 1.71 3.72 9.13
CA LEU A 11 2.32 3.13 10.33
C LEU A 11 2.45 4.13 11.49
N LYS A 12 2.79 5.40 11.21
CA LYS A 12 2.79 6.45 12.24
C LYS A 12 1.39 6.71 12.80
N SER A 13 0.37 6.70 11.95
CA SER A 13 -1.02 6.88 12.34
C SER A 13 -1.52 5.72 13.20
N PHE A 14 -1.17 4.49 12.81
CA PHE A 14 -1.44 3.27 13.56
C PHE A 14 -0.77 3.31 14.93
N GLN A 15 0.52 3.63 14.98
CA GLN A 15 1.27 3.76 16.22
C GLN A 15 0.68 4.86 17.13
N ALA A 16 0.32 6.01 16.56
CA ALA A 16 -0.31 7.10 17.32
C ALA A 16 -1.65 6.69 17.93
N ARG A 17 -2.32 5.67 17.37
CA ARG A 17 -3.58 5.09 17.86
C ARG A 17 -3.37 3.81 18.67
N ASN A 18 -2.14 3.53 19.10
CA ASN A 18 -1.77 2.39 19.93
C ASN A 18 -2.17 1.03 19.33
N VAL A 19 -2.15 0.92 18.01
CA VAL A 19 -2.34 -0.35 17.30
C VAL A 19 -1.04 -0.77 16.62
N TYR A 20 -0.85 -2.09 16.49
CA TYR A 20 0.33 -2.64 15.83
C TYR A 20 0.18 -2.52 14.31
N GLY A 21 1.08 -1.76 13.69
CA GLY A 21 1.08 -1.53 12.24
C GLY A 21 1.92 -2.55 11.49
N MET A 22 1.35 -3.15 10.45
CA MET A 22 2.04 -3.99 9.46
C MET A 22 1.86 -3.38 8.07
N ALA A 23 2.73 -3.72 7.14
CA ALA A 23 2.66 -3.19 5.79
C ALA A 23 3.11 -4.20 4.74
N VAL A 24 2.43 -4.14 3.59
CA VAL A 24 2.83 -4.80 2.35
C VAL A 24 3.19 -3.71 1.35
N VAL A 25 4.42 -3.73 0.86
CA VAL A 25 4.92 -2.72 -0.07
C VAL A 25 4.50 -3.07 -1.50
N THR A 26 3.76 -2.17 -2.14
CA THR A 26 3.33 -2.30 -3.55
C THR A 26 4.31 -1.62 -4.51
N SER A 27 5.00 -0.57 -4.06
CA SER A 27 6.00 0.14 -4.85
C SER A 27 6.99 0.86 -3.95
N LEU A 28 8.23 0.94 -4.41
CA LEU A 28 9.26 1.81 -3.87
C LEU A 28 9.18 3.14 -4.60
N VAL A 29 9.24 4.24 -3.84
CA VAL A 29 9.14 5.58 -4.39
C VAL A 29 10.31 6.40 -3.87
N ALA A 30 11.14 6.95 -4.75
CA ALA A 30 12.04 8.03 -4.42
C ALA A 30 11.25 9.34 -4.42
N GLN A 31 10.79 9.77 -3.23
CA GLN A 31 9.98 10.97 -3.04
C GLN A 31 10.46 11.77 -1.83
N ASN A 32 10.40 13.09 -1.97
CA ASN A 32 10.53 14.05 -0.88
C ASN A 32 9.47 15.16 -1.01
N THR A 33 9.59 16.23 -0.22
CA THR A 33 8.63 17.34 -0.23
C THR A 33 8.62 18.16 -1.52
N ARG A 34 9.56 17.92 -2.44
CA ARG A 34 9.68 18.62 -3.73
C ARG A 34 9.16 17.81 -4.92
N GLY A 35 8.63 16.60 -4.70
CA GLY A 35 8.04 15.76 -5.75
C GLY A 35 8.54 14.32 -5.74
N VAL A 36 8.10 13.57 -6.75
CA VAL A 36 8.54 12.19 -7.02
C VAL A 36 9.66 12.18 -8.06
N GLN A 37 10.74 11.46 -7.77
CA GLN A 37 11.92 11.33 -8.65
C GLN A 37 11.96 10.00 -9.39
N LEU A 38 11.50 8.92 -8.76
CA LEU A 38 11.49 7.58 -9.33
C LEU A 38 10.44 6.71 -8.62
N ILE A 39 9.82 5.81 -9.38
CA ILE A 39 8.92 4.78 -8.86
C ILE A 39 9.40 3.43 -9.41
N GLU A 40 9.52 2.44 -8.54
CA GLU A 40 9.74 1.05 -8.90
C GLU A 40 8.64 0.19 -8.28
N HIS A 41 7.87 -0.51 -9.11
CA HIS A 41 6.83 -1.41 -8.63
C HIS A 41 7.45 -2.70 -8.10
N VAL A 42 6.95 -3.18 -6.97
CA VAL A 42 7.39 -4.47 -6.42
C VAL A 42 6.92 -5.57 -7.35
N SER A 43 7.77 -6.56 -7.60
CA SER A 43 7.41 -7.69 -8.47
C SER A 43 6.20 -8.46 -7.93
N PRO A 44 5.34 -9.02 -8.79
CA PRO A 44 4.22 -9.87 -8.39
C PRO A 44 4.59 -10.97 -7.39
N GLN A 45 5.74 -11.61 -7.61
CA GLN A 45 6.26 -12.66 -6.74
C GLN A 45 6.55 -12.13 -5.32
N MET A 46 7.21 -10.98 -5.21
CA MET A 46 7.54 -10.37 -3.93
C MET A 46 6.28 -9.83 -3.23
N LEU A 47 5.33 -9.27 -3.97
CA LEU A 47 4.04 -8.84 -3.42
C LEU A 47 3.29 -10.02 -2.80
N LYS A 48 3.20 -11.13 -3.52
CA LYS A 48 2.56 -12.36 -3.02
C LYS A 48 3.28 -12.90 -1.78
N ALA A 49 4.62 -12.95 -1.80
CA ALA A 49 5.40 -13.42 -0.67
C ALA A 49 5.17 -12.58 0.60
N GLN A 50 5.09 -11.25 0.48
CA GLN A 50 4.75 -10.37 1.60
C GLN A 50 3.34 -10.62 2.14
N LEU A 51 2.35 -10.72 1.24
CA LEU A 51 0.96 -11.02 1.64
C LEU A 51 0.88 -12.36 2.36
N ASP A 52 1.46 -13.41 1.80
CA ASP A 52 1.47 -14.74 2.41
C ASP A 52 2.15 -14.70 3.80
N SER A 53 3.23 -13.93 3.95
CA SER A 53 3.96 -13.80 5.23
C SER A 53 3.11 -13.12 6.31
N VAL A 54 2.42 -12.02 5.98
CA VAL A 54 1.56 -11.31 6.94
C VAL A 54 0.33 -12.15 7.32
N PHE A 55 -0.39 -12.67 6.32
CA PHE A 55 -1.65 -13.37 6.55
C PHE A 55 -1.49 -14.76 7.18
N SER A 56 -0.30 -15.35 7.15
CA SER A 56 -0.04 -16.66 7.77
C SER A 56 0.44 -16.60 9.23
N ASP A 57 0.89 -15.43 9.71
CA ASP A 57 1.45 -15.27 11.07
C ASP A 57 0.59 -14.37 11.96
N ILE A 58 0.31 -13.14 11.51
CA ILE A 58 -0.44 -12.15 12.29
C ILE A 58 -1.66 -11.68 11.48
N PRO A 59 -2.81 -12.37 11.61
CA PRO A 59 -4.03 -11.98 10.92
C PRO A 59 -4.43 -10.53 11.25
N PRO A 60 -4.63 -9.66 10.25
CA PRO A 60 -4.94 -8.25 10.50
C PRO A 60 -6.37 -8.08 11.04
N GLN A 61 -6.52 -7.21 12.05
CA GLN A 61 -7.83 -6.84 12.61
C GLN A 61 -8.50 -5.67 11.89
N ALA A 62 -7.78 -5.00 10.99
CA ALA A 62 -8.29 -4.04 10.03
C ALA A 62 -7.27 -3.94 8.88
N VAL A 63 -7.74 -3.66 7.66
CA VAL A 63 -6.88 -3.51 6.49
C VAL A 63 -7.14 -2.17 5.84
N LYS A 64 -6.07 -1.51 5.40
CA LYS A 64 -6.12 -0.31 4.57
C LYS A 64 -5.28 -0.49 3.32
N THR A 65 -5.82 -0.13 2.16
CA THR A 65 -5.04 -0.01 0.92
C THR A 65 -4.87 1.46 0.57
N GLY A 66 -3.64 1.84 0.25
CA GLY A 66 -3.31 3.13 -0.37
C GLY A 66 -3.09 2.98 -1.87
N MET A 67 -1.95 3.47 -2.36
CA MET A 67 -1.58 3.42 -3.78
C MET A 67 -1.47 1.99 -4.32
N LEU A 68 -2.34 1.66 -5.27
CA LEU A 68 -2.32 0.44 -6.07
C LEU A 68 -2.09 0.84 -7.54
N ALA A 69 -0.85 0.67 -8.02
CA ALA A 69 -0.41 1.29 -9.27
C ALA A 69 -0.93 0.62 -10.55
N THR A 70 -1.22 -0.69 -10.48
CA THR A 70 -1.56 -1.50 -11.66
C THR A 70 -2.70 -2.48 -11.36
N ILE A 71 -3.42 -2.88 -12.41
CA ILE A 71 -4.47 -3.92 -12.33
C ILE A 71 -3.89 -5.23 -11.81
N GLU A 72 -2.68 -5.61 -12.24
CA GLU A 72 -2.01 -6.84 -11.78
C GLU A 72 -1.82 -6.86 -10.26
N ILE A 73 -1.42 -5.74 -9.65
CA ILE A 73 -1.33 -5.62 -8.19
C ILE A 73 -2.71 -5.79 -7.54
N MET A 74 -3.75 -5.20 -8.12
CA MET A 74 -5.12 -5.32 -7.61
C MET A 74 -5.62 -6.76 -7.68
N GLU A 75 -5.35 -7.47 -8.78
CA GLU A 75 -5.71 -8.88 -8.97
C GLU A 75 -4.99 -9.80 -7.98
N ILE A 76 -3.73 -9.51 -7.65
CA ILE A 76 -2.98 -10.26 -6.63
C ILE A 76 -3.55 -10.04 -5.22
N ILE A 77 -4.00 -8.82 -4.91
CA ILE A 77 -4.50 -8.46 -3.58
C ILE A 77 -5.96 -8.92 -3.37
N GLN A 78 -6.78 -8.93 -4.43
CA GLN A 78 -8.21 -9.21 -4.36
C GLN A 78 -8.56 -10.52 -3.60
N PRO A 79 -7.88 -11.67 -3.80
CA PRO A 79 -8.18 -12.90 -3.08
C PRO A 79 -7.96 -12.81 -1.57
N TYR A 80 -7.03 -11.97 -1.11
CA TYR A 80 -6.77 -11.75 0.31
C TYR A 80 -7.87 -10.88 0.92
N LEU A 81 -8.29 -9.82 0.20
CA LEU A 81 -9.38 -8.95 0.64
C LEU A 81 -10.72 -9.68 0.74
N LYS A 82 -11.00 -10.61 -0.18
CA LYS A 82 -12.23 -11.43 -0.15
C LYS A 82 -12.34 -12.35 1.07
N LYS A 83 -11.22 -12.65 1.72
CA LYS A 83 -11.15 -13.51 2.91
C LYS A 83 -11.13 -12.71 4.22
N LEU A 84 -11.25 -11.38 4.14
CA LEU A 84 -11.22 -10.54 5.33
C LEU A 84 -12.56 -10.62 6.07
N ASP A 85 -12.45 -10.98 7.35
CA ASP A 85 -13.55 -10.89 8.32
C ASP A 85 -13.42 -9.62 9.19
N CYS A 86 -12.70 -8.61 8.70
CA CYS A 86 -12.38 -7.39 9.43
C CYS A 86 -12.61 -6.12 8.59
N PRO A 87 -12.70 -4.93 9.21
CA PRO A 87 -12.92 -3.68 8.48
C PRO A 87 -11.85 -3.42 7.42
N TYR A 88 -12.31 -3.02 6.23
CA TYR A 88 -11.46 -2.67 5.10
C TYR A 88 -11.68 -1.20 4.70
N VAL A 89 -10.59 -0.44 4.60
CA VAL A 89 -10.57 0.96 4.15
C VAL A 89 -9.80 1.06 2.84
N LEU A 90 -10.47 1.53 1.79
CA LEU A 90 -9.84 1.89 0.52
C LEU A 90 -9.60 3.40 0.48
N ASP A 91 -8.32 3.80 0.44
CA ASP A 91 -7.89 5.16 0.15
C ASP A 91 -7.43 5.21 -1.32
N PRO A 92 -8.26 5.69 -2.26
CA PRO A 92 -8.00 5.61 -3.70
C PRO A 92 -6.95 6.63 -4.13
N VAL A 93 -5.68 6.36 -3.79
CA VAL A 93 -4.55 7.24 -4.11
C VAL A 93 -4.23 7.14 -5.60
N MET A 94 -4.70 8.13 -6.37
CA MET A 94 -4.45 8.24 -7.81
C MET A 94 -3.35 9.25 -8.17
N VAL A 95 -3.05 10.19 -7.28
CA VAL A 95 -2.13 11.32 -7.50
C VAL A 95 -1.30 11.55 -6.24
N ALA A 96 -0.01 11.83 -6.41
CA ALA A 96 0.88 12.18 -5.31
C ALA A 96 0.46 13.52 -4.70
N THR A 97 0.80 13.76 -3.44
CA THR A 97 0.60 15.07 -2.80
C THR A 97 1.31 16.21 -3.56
N SER A 98 2.35 15.89 -4.34
CA SER A 98 3.05 16.83 -5.24
C SER A 98 2.34 17.09 -6.58
N GLY A 99 1.27 16.36 -6.89
CA GLY A 99 0.52 16.47 -8.17
C GLY A 99 0.92 15.45 -9.24
N ASP A 100 1.95 14.63 -9.01
CA ASP A 100 2.42 13.62 -9.96
C ASP A 100 1.43 12.44 -10.06
N THR A 101 1.19 11.91 -11.27
CA THR A 101 0.31 10.74 -11.45
C THR A 101 0.98 9.48 -10.91
N LEU A 102 0.25 8.71 -10.08
CA LEU A 102 0.79 7.53 -9.38
C LEU A 102 0.26 6.18 -9.89
N ILE A 103 -0.70 6.21 -10.81
CA ILE A 103 -1.39 5.02 -11.31
C ILE A 103 -1.35 4.96 -12.83
N ASP A 104 -1.33 3.74 -13.37
CA ASP A 104 -1.47 3.51 -14.80
C ASP A 104 -2.81 4.09 -15.29
N THR A 105 -2.82 4.66 -16.50
CA THR A 105 -4.03 5.19 -17.13
C THR A 105 -5.18 4.19 -17.18
N ARG A 106 -4.89 2.89 -17.30
CA ARG A 106 -5.91 1.82 -17.29
C ARG A 106 -6.38 1.41 -15.89
N ALA A 107 -5.65 1.82 -14.85
CA ALA A 107 -5.95 1.55 -13.46
C ALA A 107 -6.66 2.72 -12.75
N ARG A 108 -6.97 3.80 -13.49
CA ARG A 108 -7.81 4.93 -13.06
C ARG A 108 -9.28 4.53 -12.85
#